data_AF-A0A8T2XXH2-F1
#
_entry.id   AF-A0A8T2XXH2-F1
#
_cell.length_a   1.000
_cell.length_b   1.000
_cell.length_c   1.000
_cell.angle_alpha   90.00
_cell.angle_beta   90.00
_cell.angle_gamma   90.00
#
_symmetry.space_group_name_H-M   'P 1'
#
loop_
_entity.id
_entity.type
_entity.pdbx_description
1 polymer ?
#
loop_
_entity_poly.entity_id
_entity_poly.type
_entity_poly.pdbx_seq_one_letter_code
_entity_poly.pdbx_strand_id
1 'polypeptide(L)'
;MAEGKSTDSSLKLKSVINDYDSKDNEEDKGDLPDDLSLEKLSLKVPKKKLLILCLGGLLCHRVCIRRGSGNVQTNRRPDAAYGSFKVYKRPFCDDFVKFCFERFEVGIWSSAREWYMNDALDGVMRGFRSKLLFAWDQDRCTDSGFKTLENKKKPIFLKQFKQLSALSWCKGQDTSLNTLLIDNDPYKSLLNPVIKLTITSYLN
;
A
#
# COMPACT_ATOMS: atom_id res chain seq x y z
N MET A 1 -15.59 -49.38 -34.61
CA MET A 1 -16.12 -48.22 -35.38
C MET A 1 -15.62 -46.93 -34.74
N ALA A 2 -15.37 -45.93 -35.59
CA ALA A 2 -15.21 -44.48 -35.34
C ALA A 2 -14.88 -43.92 -33.93
N GLU A 3 -13.71 -43.27 -33.85
CA GLU A 3 -13.50 -41.83 -33.53
C GLU A 3 -14.19 -41.11 -32.34
N GLY A 4 -13.41 -40.27 -31.65
CA GLY A 4 -13.89 -39.24 -30.71
C GLY A 4 -12.75 -38.46 -30.03
N LYS A 5 -12.26 -37.38 -30.64
CA LYS A 5 -11.19 -36.49 -30.12
C LYS A 5 -11.71 -35.47 -29.09
N SER A 6 -10.85 -35.05 -28.15
CA SER A 6 -10.55 -33.64 -27.74
C SER A 6 -9.71 -33.68 -26.44
N THR A 7 -8.41 -33.35 -26.38
CA THR A 7 -7.74 -32.01 -26.38
C THR A 7 -8.33 -31.00 -25.37
N ASP A 8 -7.59 -30.13 -24.68
CA ASP A 8 -6.20 -30.13 -24.15
C ASP A 8 -6.13 -28.99 -23.08
N SER A 9 -5.07 -28.64 -22.32
CA SER A 9 -3.64 -29.01 -22.27
C SER A 9 -3.08 -28.79 -20.84
N SER A 10 -1.79 -29.06 -20.63
CA SER A 10 -1.00 -28.42 -19.54
C SER A 10 0.43 -28.15 -20.02
N LEU A 11 0.70 -26.94 -20.52
CA LEU A 11 2.02 -26.56 -21.04
C LEU A 11 2.93 -26.00 -19.94
N LYS A 12 3.75 -26.89 -19.35
CA LYS A 12 4.96 -26.49 -18.63
C LYS A 12 6.07 -26.18 -19.63
N LEU A 13 6.50 -24.92 -19.69
CA LEU A 13 7.73 -24.54 -20.39
C LEU A 13 8.95 -25.14 -19.68
N LYS A 14 9.71 -25.98 -20.40
CA LYS A 14 11.11 -26.30 -20.09
C LYS A 14 11.97 -25.69 -21.18
N SER A 15 12.89 -24.79 -20.81
CA SER A 15 13.96 -24.35 -21.71
C SER A 15 14.99 -25.47 -21.85
N VAL A 16 15.19 -25.97 -23.07
CA VAL A 16 16.35 -26.80 -23.42
C VAL A 16 17.28 -25.94 -24.24
N ILE A 17 18.52 -25.79 -23.76
CA ILE A 17 19.62 -25.19 -24.49
C ILE A 17 20.20 -26.31 -25.38
N ASN A 18 20.33 -26.06 -26.67
CA ASN A 18 21.09 -26.90 -27.59
C ASN A 18 22.24 -26.07 -28.15
N ASP A 19 23.47 -26.50 -27.87
CA ASP A 19 24.66 -26.07 -28.60
C ASP A 19 24.66 -26.72 -29.99
N TYR A 20 25.02 -25.99 -31.04
CA TYR A 20 25.52 -26.57 -32.29
C TYR A 20 26.51 -25.64 -32.99
N ASP A 21 27.61 -26.23 -33.46
CA ASP A 21 28.71 -25.58 -34.18
C ASP A 21 28.28 -24.89 -35.48
N SER A 22 29.00 -23.81 -35.81
CA SER A 22 28.87 -23.10 -37.09
C SER A 22 29.59 -23.81 -38.25
N LYS A 23 29.05 -23.66 -39.47
CA LYS A 23 29.83 -23.36 -40.70
C LYS A 23 28.92 -23.00 -41.88
N ASP A 24 28.91 -21.70 -42.16
CA ASP A 24 29.05 -21.05 -43.47
C ASP A 24 28.41 -21.70 -44.71
N ASN A 25 27.49 -20.96 -45.37
CA ASN A 25 27.69 -20.51 -46.75
C ASN A 25 26.73 -19.35 -47.14
N GLU A 26 27.17 -18.62 -48.16
CA GLU A 26 26.91 -17.24 -48.59
C GLU A 26 25.46 -16.71 -48.83
N GLU A 27 25.37 -15.38 -48.65
CA GLU A 27 24.58 -14.35 -49.37
C GLU A 27 23.13 -14.61 -49.85
N ASP A 28 22.17 -13.89 -49.22
CA ASP A 28 21.14 -13.15 -49.96
C ASP A 28 20.79 -11.83 -49.23
N LYS A 29 20.41 -10.79 -49.97
CA LYS A 29 20.07 -9.46 -49.45
C LYS A 29 18.58 -9.35 -49.10
N GLY A 30 18.29 -9.29 -47.81
CA GLY A 30 17.02 -8.78 -47.30
C GLY A 30 17.25 -7.88 -46.09
N ASP A 31 17.03 -6.56 -46.26
CA ASP A 31 16.98 -5.62 -45.14
C ASP A 31 15.77 -5.97 -44.25
N LEU A 32 15.97 -6.83 -43.25
CA LEU A 32 15.00 -7.03 -42.18
C LEU A 32 14.99 -5.76 -41.31
N PRO A 33 13.83 -5.12 -41.08
CA PRO A 33 13.78 -3.93 -40.26
C PRO A 33 14.10 -4.27 -38.80
N ASP A 34 15.15 -3.65 -38.28
CA ASP A 34 15.64 -3.74 -36.88
C ASP A 34 14.67 -3.12 -35.84
N ASP A 35 13.38 -3.00 -36.18
CA ASP A 35 12.38 -2.25 -35.42
C ASP A 35 11.59 -3.09 -34.40
N LEU A 36 11.93 -4.38 -34.25
CA LEU A 36 11.35 -5.29 -33.26
C LEU A 36 12.28 -5.51 -32.05
N SER A 37 12.90 -4.42 -31.58
CA SER A 37 13.52 -4.40 -30.25
C SER A 37 12.51 -4.85 -29.19
N LEU A 38 12.89 -5.84 -28.38
CA LEU A 38 12.03 -6.39 -27.32
C LEU A 38 11.60 -5.34 -26.28
N GLU A 39 12.29 -4.19 -26.23
CA GLU A 39 11.89 -3.01 -25.47
C GLU A 39 10.55 -2.41 -25.94
N LYS A 40 10.25 -2.41 -27.25
CA LYS A 40 8.95 -1.97 -27.79
C LYS A 40 7.80 -2.90 -27.46
N LEU A 41 8.07 -4.17 -27.19
CA LEU A 41 7.09 -5.16 -26.71
C LEU A 41 6.90 -5.15 -25.20
N SER A 42 7.51 -4.18 -24.48
CA SER A 42 7.06 -3.83 -23.14
C SER A 42 5.65 -3.21 -23.21
N LEU A 43 4.63 -4.09 -23.17
CA LEU A 43 3.27 -3.73 -22.82
C LEU A 43 3.37 -2.86 -21.56
N LYS A 44 3.16 -1.55 -21.70
CA LYS A 44 3.25 -0.59 -20.60
C LYS A 44 2.14 -0.91 -19.60
N VAL A 45 2.42 -1.83 -18.68
CA VAL A 45 1.53 -2.22 -17.60
C VAL A 45 1.08 -0.93 -16.93
N PRO A 46 -0.23 -0.59 -16.94
CA PRO A 46 -0.68 0.68 -16.43
C PRO A 46 -0.21 0.85 -15.00
N LYS A 47 0.59 1.90 -14.74
CA LYS A 47 1.16 2.12 -13.40
C LYS A 47 0.00 2.24 -12.42
N LYS A 48 0.05 1.42 -11.36
CA LYS A 48 -0.97 1.43 -10.31
C LYS A 48 -1.05 2.81 -9.67
N LYS A 49 -2.27 3.25 -9.33
CA LYS A 49 -2.46 4.48 -8.56
C LYS A 49 -1.95 4.30 -7.13
N LEU A 50 -1.47 5.38 -6.52
CA LEU A 50 -1.04 5.40 -5.13
C LEU A 50 -2.26 5.47 -4.21
N LEU A 51 -2.35 4.56 -3.25
CA LEU A 51 -3.34 4.52 -2.19
C LEU A 51 -2.65 4.68 -0.85
N ILE A 52 -2.93 5.78 -0.17
CA ILE A 52 -2.40 6.08 1.16
C ILE A 52 -3.47 5.79 2.20
N LEU A 53 -3.15 4.91 3.15
CA LEU A 53 -4.05 4.48 4.21
C LEU A 53 -3.61 5.05 5.56
N CYS A 54 -4.56 5.58 6.34
CA CYS A 54 -4.36 5.77 7.77
C CYS A 54 -4.33 4.40 8.48
N LEU A 55 -3.45 4.23 9.47
CA LEU A 55 -3.37 2.97 10.22
C LEU A 55 -4.44 2.89 11.33
N GLY A 56 -4.42 3.86 12.25
CA GLY A 56 -5.40 3.95 13.34
C GLY A 56 -6.76 4.47 12.86
N GLY A 57 -7.85 3.94 13.42
CA GLY A 57 -9.23 4.33 13.10
C GLY A 57 -9.75 3.80 11.76
N LEU A 58 -8.86 3.48 10.81
CA LEU A 58 -9.21 2.86 9.53
C LEU A 58 -8.95 1.35 9.53
N LEU A 59 -7.71 0.90 9.74
CA LEU A 59 -7.32 -0.53 9.72
C LEU A 59 -7.37 -1.19 11.11
N CYS A 60 -7.13 -0.42 12.17
CA CYS A 60 -7.15 -0.92 13.54
C CYS A 60 -7.67 0.10 14.56
N HIS A 61 -8.27 -0.40 15.64
CA HIS A 61 -8.60 0.38 16.82
C HIS A 61 -7.47 0.29 17.86
N ARG A 62 -7.14 1.40 18.54
CA ARG A 62 -6.09 1.50 19.56
C ARG A 62 -6.63 1.93 20.90
N VAL A 63 -6.31 1.17 21.94
CA VAL A 63 -6.72 1.41 23.32
C VAL A 63 -5.47 1.61 24.19
N CYS A 64 -5.51 2.59 25.10
CA CYS A 64 -4.43 2.87 26.04
C CYS A 64 -4.89 2.58 27.48
N ILE A 65 -4.49 1.42 28.02
CA ILE A 65 -4.98 0.90 29.30
C ILE A 65 -4.72 1.88 30.45
N ARG A 66 -3.53 2.50 30.46
CA ARG A 66 -3.09 3.45 31.52
C ARG A 66 -3.90 4.75 31.59
N ARG A 67 -4.69 5.10 30.57
CA ARG A 67 -5.49 6.35 30.55
C ARG A 67 -6.92 6.17 31.06
N GLY A 68 -7.20 5.10 31.81
CA GLY A 68 -8.54 4.83 32.33
C GLY A 68 -9.49 4.42 31.22
N SER A 69 -9.25 3.28 30.59
CA SER A 69 -10.19 2.66 29.64
C SER A 69 -11.38 2.04 30.38
N GLY A 70 -12.16 2.86 31.10
CA GLY A 70 -13.24 2.41 31.99
C GLY A 70 -14.33 1.58 31.31
N ASN A 71 -14.51 1.74 29.99
CA ASN A 71 -15.59 1.11 29.23
C ASN A 71 -15.13 0.17 28.11
N VAL A 72 -13.83 -0.10 27.96
CA VAL A 72 -13.36 -0.97 26.87
C VAL A 72 -13.39 -2.44 27.30
N GLN A 73 -14.60 -2.99 27.39
CA GLN A 73 -14.86 -4.42 27.52
C GLN A 73 -14.65 -5.13 26.18
N THR A 74 -13.41 -5.17 25.68
CA THR A 74 -13.10 -6.03 24.54
C THR A 74 -13.13 -7.49 24.99
N ASN A 75 -14.25 -8.18 24.74
CA ASN A 75 -14.38 -9.63 24.91
C ASN A 75 -13.48 -10.43 23.94
N ARG A 76 -12.80 -9.74 23.01
CA ARG A 76 -11.79 -10.24 22.08
C ARG A 76 -10.38 -10.02 22.62
N ARG A 77 -9.47 -10.99 22.45
CA ARG A 77 -8.02 -10.79 22.66
C ARG A 77 -7.47 -9.76 21.66
N PRO A 78 -6.57 -8.84 22.06
CA PRO A 78 -5.98 -7.90 21.12
C PRO A 78 -5.11 -8.62 20.07
N ASP A 79 -5.09 -8.10 18.86
CA ASP A 79 -4.33 -8.64 17.73
C ASP A 79 -2.83 -8.29 17.84
N ALA A 80 -2.50 -7.18 18.51
CA ALA A 80 -1.16 -6.87 18.98
C ALA A 80 -1.21 -6.05 20.29
N ALA A 81 -0.12 -6.09 21.07
CA ALA A 81 0.01 -5.32 22.29
C ALA A 81 1.46 -4.81 22.45
N TYR A 82 1.61 -3.56 22.86
CA TYR A 82 2.91 -2.95 23.14
C TYR A 82 2.83 -2.05 24.36
N GLY A 83 3.59 -2.37 25.41
CA GLY A 83 3.54 -1.68 26.69
C GLY A 83 2.10 -1.59 27.24
N SER A 84 1.60 -0.37 27.40
CA SER A 84 0.22 -0.11 27.86
C SER A 84 -0.82 0.05 26.73
N PHE A 85 -0.45 -0.25 25.48
CA PHE A 85 -1.34 -0.12 24.33
C PHE A 85 -1.78 -1.49 23.82
N LYS A 86 -3.08 -1.61 23.51
CA LYS A 86 -3.68 -2.75 22.81
C LYS A 86 -4.14 -2.29 21.43
N VAL A 87 -3.87 -3.10 20.42
CA VAL A 87 -4.26 -2.88 19.03
C VAL A 87 -5.22 -4.01 18.64
N TYR A 88 -6.34 -3.62 18.06
CA TYR A 88 -7.39 -4.55 17.61
C TYR A 88 -7.61 -4.33 16.12
N LYS A 89 -7.46 -5.40 15.33
CA LYS A 89 -7.64 -5.35 13.88
C LYS A 89 -9.12 -5.12 13.56
N ARG A 90 -9.41 -4.34 12.51
CA ARG A 90 -10.78 -4.20 12.00
C ARG A 90 -11.23 -5.51 11.34
N PRO A 91 -12.50 -5.94 11.49
CA PRO A 91 -13.06 -7.03 10.71
C PRO A 91 -12.82 -6.82 9.21
N PHE A 92 -12.51 -7.90 8.50
CA PHE A 92 -12.20 -7.91 7.05
C PHE A 92 -10.98 -7.06 6.64
N CYS A 93 -10.14 -6.61 7.59
CA CYS A 93 -8.94 -5.81 7.29
C CYS A 93 -7.93 -6.57 6.42
N ASP A 94 -7.76 -7.88 6.60
CA ASP A 94 -6.80 -8.66 5.82
C ASP A 94 -7.22 -8.77 4.35
N ASP A 95 -8.51 -8.99 4.07
CA ASP A 95 -9.08 -8.98 2.72
C ASP A 95 -9.03 -7.59 2.08
N PHE A 96 -9.35 -6.54 2.85
CA PHE A 96 -9.24 -5.15 2.40
C PHE A 96 -7.80 -4.79 2.02
N VAL A 97 -6.83 -5.12 2.87
CA VAL A 97 -5.40 -4.88 2.60
C VAL A 97 -4.94 -5.66 1.36
N LYS A 98 -5.35 -6.93 1.22
CA LYS A 98 -5.08 -7.75 0.03
C LYS A 98 -5.62 -7.09 -1.25
N PHE A 99 -6.89 -6.69 -1.25
CA PHE A 99 -7.55 -5.95 -2.33
C PHE A 99 -6.79 -4.66 -2.70
N CYS A 100 -6.31 -3.92 -1.69
CA CYS A 100 -5.51 -2.71 -1.92
C CYS A 100 -4.23 -3.03 -2.70
N PHE A 101 -3.44 -4.04 -2.29
CA PHE A 101 -2.21 -4.40 -2.99
C PHE A 101 -2.42 -5.00 -4.38
N GLU A 102 -3.54 -5.68 -4.62
CA GLU A 102 -3.89 -6.18 -5.95
C GLU A 102 -4.05 -5.05 -6.98
N ARG A 103 -4.54 -3.87 -6.57
CA ARG A 103 -4.98 -2.80 -7.49
C ARG A 103 -4.20 -1.50 -7.39
N PHE A 104 -3.53 -1.25 -6.26
CA PHE A 104 -2.85 0.00 -5.94
C PHE A 104 -1.40 -0.23 -5.52
N GLU A 105 -0.59 0.80 -5.74
CA GLU A 105 0.64 1.03 -5.00
C GLU A 105 0.24 1.52 -3.59
N VAL A 106 0.63 0.84 -2.51
CA VAL A 106 0.08 1.14 -1.16
C VAL A 106 1.14 1.77 -0.26
N GLY A 107 0.80 2.90 0.35
CA GLY A 107 1.58 3.56 1.40
C GLY A 107 0.77 3.68 2.70
N ILE A 108 1.47 3.67 3.84
CA ILE A 108 0.87 3.96 5.15
C ILE A 108 1.31 5.35 5.58
N TRP A 109 0.35 6.17 6.03
CA TRP A 109 0.63 7.45 6.67
C TRP A 109 -0.14 7.51 7.99
N SER A 110 0.59 7.47 9.09
CA SER A 110 0.09 7.54 10.46
C SER A 110 0.31 8.93 11.04
N SER A 111 -0.50 9.31 12.04
CA SER A 111 -0.29 10.52 12.86
C SER A 111 0.05 10.15 14.30
N ALA A 112 0.75 9.04 14.45
CA ALA A 112 1.28 8.54 15.71
C ALA A 112 2.78 8.29 15.55
N ARG A 113 3.51 8.23 16.67
CA ARG A 113 4.97 8.00 16.73
C ARG A 113 5.38 6.69 16.06
N GLU A 114 6.58 6.70 15.50
CA GLU A 114 7.20 5.60 14.77
C GLU A 114 7.08 4.24 15.46
N TRP A 115 7.51 4.12 16.73
CA TRP A 115 7.43 2.87 17.50
C TRP A 115 6.00 2.29 17.49
N TYR A 116 5.00 3.10 17.86
CA TYR A 116 3.61 2.67 17.86
C TYR A 116 3.13 2.26 16.46
N MET A 117 3.54 3.00 15.42
CA MET A 117 3.19 2.66 14.05
C MET A 117 3.79 1.29 13.68
N ASN A 118 5.05 1.05 14.01
CA ASN A 118 5.75 -0.20 13.71
C ASN A 118 5.07 -1.39 14.41
N ASP A 119 4.79 -1.29 15.72
CA ASP A 119 4.09 -2.34 16.48
C ASP A 119 2.71 -2.67 15.89
N ALA A 120 1.95 -1.63 15.53
CA ALA A 120 0.62 -1.80 14.95
C ALA A 120 0.68 -2.37 13.52
N LEU A 121 1.69 -2.00 12.71
CA LEU A 121 1.90 -2.57 11.37
C LEU A 121 2.21 -4.07 11.44
N ASP A 122 3.03 -4.50 12.38
CA ASP A 122 3.45 -5.91 12.46
C ASP A 122 2.30 -6.84 12.89
N GLY A 123 1.36 -6.34 13.69
CA GLY A 123 0.11 -7.05 14.01
C GLY A 123 -0.98 -6.96 12.93
N VAL A 124 -1.16 -5.79 12.32
CA VAL A 124 -2.29 -5.51 11.41
C VAL A 124 -1.98 -5.91 9.96
N MET A 125 -0.75 -5.70 9.49
CA MET A 125 -0.31 -5.89 8.11
C MET A 125 0.75 -6.99 7.96
N ARG A 126 0.68 -8.01 8.83
CA ARG A 126 1.58 -9.17 8.83
C ARG A 126 1.63 -9.82 7.44
N GLY A 127 2.82 -9.98 6.87
CA GLY A 127 3.04 -10.53 5.53
C GLY A 127 2.82 -9.55 4.36
N PHE A 128 2.33 -8.34 4.62
CA PHE A 128 2.18 -7.27 3.62
C PHE A 128 3.16 -6.11 3.81
N ARG A 129 3.82 -6.00 4.97
CA ARG A 129 4.78 -4.91 5.28
C ARG A 129 5.85 -4.70 4.21
N SER A 130 6.44 -5.78 3.67
CA SER A 130 7.47 -5.73 2.63
C SER A 130 6.96 -5.28 1.25
N LYS A 131 5.65 -5.19 1.06
CA LYS A 131 5.01 -4.71 -0.18
C LYS A 131 4.64 -3.22 -0.11
N LEU A 132 4.71 -2.60 1.07
CA LEU A 132 4.44 -1.18 1.24
C LEU A 132 5.50 -0.35 0.50
N LEU A 133 5.04 0.63 -0.26
CA LEU A 133 5.90 1.64 -0.87
C LEU A 133 6.59 2.51 0.19
N PHE A 134 5.86 2.84 1.26
CA PHE A 134 6.39 3.53 2.43
C PHE A 134 5.48 3.29 3.64
N ALA A 135 6.06 3.45 4.83
CA ALA A 135 5.34 3.60 6.08
C ALA A 135 5.85 4.87 6.77
N TRP A 136 4.96 5.85 6.93
CA TRP A 136 5.27 7.16 7.49
C TRP A 136 4.50 7.40 8.76
N ASP A 137 5.18 7.96 9.75
CA ASP A 137 4.64 8.26 11.05
C ASP A 137 4.29 9.77 11.18
N GLN A 138 4.08 10.25 12.41
CA GLN A 138 3.79 11.65 12.68
C GLN A 138 4.88 12.63 12.21
N ASP A 139 6.15 12.22 12.08
CA ASP A 139 7.24 13.15 11.76
C ASP A 139 7.25 13.52 10.26
N ARG A 140 6.44 12.81 9.45
CA ARG A 140 6.07 13.21 8.08
C ARG A 140 4.74 13.97 8.00
N CYS A 141 4.02 14.13 9.10
CA CYS A 141 2.89 15.06 9.14
C CYS A 141 3.37 16.50 9.30
N THR A 142 2.55 17.47 8.89
CA THR A 142 2.72 18.88 9.24
C THR A 142 1.97 19.15 10.54
N ASP A 143 2.67 19.62 11.58
CA ASP A 143 1.99 20.18 12.75
C ASP A 143 1.32 21.50 12.37
N SER A 144 0.05 21.67 12.72
CA SER A 144 -0.68 22.92 12.53
C SER A 144 -0.38 23.96 13.62
N GLY A 145 0.31 23.57 14.71
CA GLY A 145 0.48 24.37 15.93
C GLY A 145 -0.73 24.34 16.86
N PHE A 146 -1.88 23.83 16.39
CA PHE A 146 -3.12 23.71 17.15
C PHE A 146 -3.29 22.31 17.76
N LYS A 147 -4.21 22.20 18.72
CA LYS A 147 -4.55 20.95 19.41
C LYS A 147 -6.04 20.67 19.30
N THR A 148 -6.46 19.40 19.39
CA THR A 148 -7.88 19.06 19.26
C THR A 148 -8.68 19.57 20.45
N LEU A 149 -9.95 19.94 20.21
CA LEU A 149 -10.82 20.56 21.21
C LEU A 149 -11.07 19.61 22.40
N GLU A 150 -11.23 18.32 22.11
CA GLU A 150 -11.49 17.26 23.09
C GLU A 150 -10.24 16.88 23.89
N ASN A 151 -9.04 17.25 23.41
CA ASN A 151 -7.78 16.86 24.04
C ASN A 151 -6.68 17.91 23.85
N LYS A 152 -6.54 18.80 24.84
CA LYS A 152 -5.48 19.83 24.95
C LYS A 152 -4.03 19.30 24.99
N LYS A 153 -3.81 17.98 24.84
CA LYS A 153 -2.51 17.32 24.70
C LYS A 153 -2.34 16.57 23.36
N LYS A 154 -3.33 16.59 22.45
CA LYS A 154 -3.28 15.96 21.11
C LYS A 154 -3.09 17.05 20.04
N PRO A 155 -1.92 17.14 19.37
CA PRO A 155 -1.73 18.05 18.23
C PRO A 155 -2.67 17.71 17.07
N ILE A 156 -2.99 18.73 16.27
CA ILE A 156 -3.66 18.58 14.98
C ILE A 156 -2.58 18.44 13.90
N PHE A 157 -2.39 17.20 13.45
CA PHE A 157 -1.47 16.85 12.37
C PHE A 157 -2.19 16.81 11.01
N LEU A 158 -1.59 17.46 10.02
CA LEU A 158 -2.05 17.51 8.63
C LEU A 158 -1.13 16.64 7.75
N LYS A 159 -1.68 16.01 6.71
CA LYS A 159 -0.98 15.16 5.74
C LYS A 159 -1.03 15.84 4.38
N GLN A 160 0.05 16.52 4.00
CA GLN A 160 0.10 17.32 2.77
C GLN A 160 0.81 16.58 1.64
N PHE A 161 0.19 16.40 0.47
CA PHE A 161 0.81 15.69 -0.66
C PHE A 161 2.15 16.29 -1.11
N LYS A 162 2.45 17.55 -0.80
CA LYS A 162 3.81 18.13 -0.94
C LYS A 162 4.91 17.27 -0.29
N GLN A 163 4.63 16.60 0.83
CA GLN A 163 5.57 15.69 1.50
C GLN A 163 5.96 14.49 0.63
N LEU A 164 5.10 14.05 -0.30
CA LEU A 164 5.38 12.94 -1.23
C LEU A 164 6.59 13.23 -2.12
N SER A 165 6.97 14.48 -2.33
CA SER A 165 8.22 14.86 -3.02
C SER A 165 9.50 14.34 -2.34
N ALA A 166 9.43 13.89 -1.08
CA ALA A 166 10.52 13.21 -0.38
C ALA A 166 10.72 11.76 -0.84
N LEU A 167 9.77 11.16 -1.55
CA LEU A 167 9.90 9.82 -2.15
C LEU A 167 10.65 9.95 -3.49
N SER A 168 11.68 9.11 -3.69
CA SER A 168 12.56 9.19 -4.85
C SER A 168 11.83 9.07 -6.19
N TRP A 169 10.83 8.18 -6.30
CA TRP A 169 10.01 8.01 -7.52
C TRP A 169 8.97 9.13 -7.73
N CYS A 170 8.70 9.97 -6.74
CA CYS A 170 7.75 11.10 -6.83
C CYS A 170 8.48 12.40 -7.21
N LYS A 171 9.81 12.43 -7.15
CA LYS A 171 10.60 13.64 -7.32
C LYS A 171 10.43 14.20 -8.74
N GLY A 172 9.83 15.38 -8.84
CA GLY A 172 9.53 16.05 -10.13
C GLY A 172 8.24 15.58 -10.82
N GLN A 173 7.44 14.71 -10.20
CA GLN A 173 6.12 14.30 -10.71
C GLN A 173 5.00 14.92 -9.87
N ASP A 174 3.98 15.49 -10.51
CA ASP A 174 2.73 15.77 -9.81
C ASP A 174 1.97 14.46 -9.58
N THR A 175 2.14 13.89 -8.39
CA THR A 175 1.45 12.66 -8.02
C THR A 175 0.03 12.89 -7.52
N SER A 176 -0.47 14.14 -7.45
CA SER A 176 -1.79 14.44 -6.89
C SER A 176 -2.87 13.61 -7.59
N LEU A 177 -3.10 13.79 -8.89
CA LEU A 177 -4.12 13.11 -9.71
C LEU A 177 -4.09 11.57 -9.67
N ASN A 178 -2.97 10.97 -9.24
CA ASN A 178 -2.80 9.53 -9.09
C ASN A 178 -2.73 9.04 -7.63
N THR A 179 -3.00 9.90 -6.64
CA THR A 179 -2.91 9.58 -5.20
C THR A 179 -4.25 9.73 -4.49
N LEU A 180 -4.78 8.64 -3.91
CA LEU A 180 -5.94 8.66 -3.01
C LEU A 180 -5.50 8.53 -1.55
N LEU A 181 -5.91 9.47 -0.69
CA LEU A 181 -5.75 9.37 0.76
C LEU A 181 -7.08 8.95 1.43
N ILE A 182 -7.04 7.85 2.18
CA ILE A 182 -8.14 7.40 3.04
C ILE A 182 -7.76 7.63 4.50
N ASP A 183 -8.55 8.46 5.19
CA ASP A 183 -8.35 8.78 6.60
C ASP A 183 -9.67 8.78 7.37
N ASN A 184 -9.59 8.51 8.67
CA ASN A 184 -10.74 8.49 9.58
C ASN A 184 -11.05 9.88 10.19
N ASP A 185 -10.07 10.80 10.16
CA ASP A 185 -10.17 12.16 10.69
C ASP A 185 -10.17 13.17 9.51
N PRO A 186 -11.29 13.85 9.21
CA PRO A 186 -11.42 14.67 8.00
C PRO A 186 -10.45 15.87 7.95
N TYR A 187 -10.02 16.38 9.11
CA TYR A 187 -9.11 17.53 9.19
C TYR A 187 -7.70 17.21 8.66
N LYS A 188 -7.23 15.97 8.78
CA LYS A 188 -5.84 15.61 8.39
C LYS A 188 -5.57 15.85 6.90
N SER A 189 -6.61 15.80 6.09
CA SER A 189 -6.57 15.94 4.63
C SER A 189 -7.02 17.32 4.10
N LEU A 190 -7.23 18.32 4.96
CA LEU A 190 -7.75 19.66 4.56
C LEU A 190 -6.95 20.34 3.44
N LEU A 191 -5.65 20.06 3.36
CA LEU A 191 -4.73 20.69 2.40
C LEU A 191 -4.60 19.89 1.08
N ASN A 192 -5.42 18.85 0.87
CA ASN A 192 -5.51 18.11 -0.40
C ASN A 192 -6.99 18.00 -0.83
N PRO A 193 -7.62 19.11 -1.30
CA PRO A 193 -9.07 19.19 -1.46
C PRO A 193 -9.66 18.26 -2.54
N VAL A 194 -8.84 17.79 -3.50
CA VAL A 194 -9.34 17.12 -4.71
C VAL A 194 -9.50 15.60 -4.54
N ILE A 195 -8.75 14.94 -3.63
CA ILE A 195 -8.67 13.46 -3.62
C ILE A 195 -8.57 12.91 -2.20
N LYS A 196 -9.73 12.83 -1.56
CA LYS A 196 -9.90 12.45 -0.15
C LYS A 196 -11.13 11.55 -0.01
N LEU A 197 -10.98 10.44 0.71
CA LEU A 197 -12.11 9.68 1.24
C LEU A 197 -12.04 9.68 2.77
N THR A 198 -13.10 10.14 3.43
CA THR A 198 -13.24 10.04 4.89
C THR A 198 -14.19 8.91 5.24
N ILE A 199 -13.75 8.02 6.12
CA ILE A 199 -14.52 6.86 6.58
C ILE A 199 -14.74 6.97 8.09
N THR A 200 -15.93 6.62 8.58
CA THR A 200 -16.22 6.58 10.01
C THR A 200 -15.19 5.75 10.77
N SER A 201 -14.67 6.35 11.85
CA SER A 201 -13.64 5.73 12.70
C SER A 201 -14.12 4.41 13.30
N TYR A 202 -13.29 3.38 13.18
CA TYR A 202 -13.55 2.09 13.81
C TYR A 202 -13.18 2.11 15.31
N LEU A 203 -14.17 1.75 16.13
CA LEU A 203 -14.08 1.60 17.58
C LEU A 203 -14.50 0.15 17.93
N ASN A 204 -13.81 -0.45 18.90
CA ASN A 204 -14.09 -1.77 19.47
C ASN A 204 -14.51 -1.61 20.94
#